data_AF-A0AAI8B645-F1
#
_entry.id   AF-A0AAI8B645-F1
#
_cell.length_a   1.000
_cell.length_b   1.000
_cell.length_c   1.000
_cell.angle_alpha   90.00
_cell.angle_beta   90.00
_cell.angle_gamma   90.00
#
_symmetry.space_group_name_H-M   'P 1'
#
loop_
_entity.id
_entity.type
_entity.pdbx_description
1 polymer ?
#
loop_
_entity_poly.entity_id
_entity_poly.type
_entity_poly.pdbx_seq_one_letter_code
_entity_poly.pdbx_strand_id
1 'polypeptide(L)' 'MAAEKTVTLTGFKRDADGDFLVESVTHEYAGRSWETEVALNAGNKGKAKAGHGKKQAKKINLVIPSTE' A
#
# COMPACT_ATOMS: atom_id res chain seq x y z
N MET A 1 19.50 0.38 -15.88
CA MET A 1 18.46 -0.33 -16.65
C MET A 1 17.18 -0.25 -15.84
N ALA A 2 16.14 0.43 -16.34
CA ALA A 2 14.80 0.36 -15.75
C ALA A 2 14.08 -0.85 -16.37
N ALA A 3 13.30 -1.57 -15.58
CA ALA A 3 12.53 -2.69 -16.11
C ALA A 3 11.27 -2.15 -16.81
N GLU A 4 11.18 -2.28 -18.12
CA GLU A 4 10.09 -1.70 -18.94
C GLU A 4 8.74 -2.44 -18.80
N LYS A 5 8.43 -2.97 -17.61
CA LYS A 5 7.24 -3.79 -17.37
C LYS A 5 6.35 -3.20 -16.28
N THR A 6 5.06 -3.16 -16.56
CA THR A 6 4.03 -2.80 -15.59
C THR A 6 3.50 -4.05 -14.89
N VAL A 7 3.18 -3.93 -13.60
CA VAL A 7 2.49 -4.95 -12.80
C VAL A 7 1.24 -4.36 -12.17
N THR A 8 0.18 -5.17 -12.09
CA THR A 8 -1.08 -4.80 -11.45
C THR A 8 -1.16 -5.46 -10.08
N LEU A 9 -1.25 -4.65 -9.02
CA LEU A 9 -1.48 -5.13 -7.66
C LEU A 9 -2.99 -5.17 -7.39
N THR A 10 -3.46 -6.31 -6.87
CA THR A 10 -4.88 -6.53 -6.51
C THR A 10 -4.97 -7.26 -5.18
N GLY A 11 -6.04 -7.02 -4.41
CA GLY A 11 -6.30 -7.71 -3.14
C GLY A 11 -5.68 -7.02 -1.91
N PHE A 12 -5.16 -5.81 -2.07
CA PHE A 12 -4.72 -4.95 -0.96
C PHE A 12 -5.82 -3.97 -0.56
N LYS A 13 -5.46 -2.94 0.22
CA LYS A 13 -6.39 -1.81 0.44
C LYS A 13 -6.69 -1.16 -0.90
N ARG A 14 -7.92 -0.68 -1.09
CA ARG A 14 -8.38 -0.04 -2.34
C ARG A 14 -7.40 1.01 -2.89
N ASP A 15 -6.79 1.77 -2.00
CA ASP A 15 -5.90 2.87 -2.37
C ASP A 15 -4.45 2.40 -2.64
N ALA A 16 -4.14 1.11 -2.42
CA ALA A 16 -2.86 0.48 -2.70
C ALA A 16 -2.90 -0.43 -3.94
N ASP A 17 -4.09 -0.91 -4.32
CA ASP A 17 -4.31 -1.61 -5.60
C ASP A 17 -4.11 -0.65 -6.78
N GLY A 18 -3.58 -1.18 -7.89
CA GLY A 18 -3.34 -0.41 -9.12
C GLY A 18 -2.14 -0.87 -9.94
N ASP A 19 -1.83 -0.11 -10.97
CA ASP A 19 -0.73 -0.38 -11.89
C ASP A 19 0.55 0.37 -11.51
N PHE A 20 1.66 -0.36 -11.51
CA PHE A 20 2.97 0.15 -11.13
C PHE A 20 4.02 -0.24 -12.17
N LEU A 21 4.92 0.70 -12.47
CA LEU A 21 6.09 0.41 -13.29
C LEU A 21 7.15 -0.23 -12.41
N VAL A 22 7.76 -1.31 -12.89
CA VAL A 22 8.92 -1.91 -12.23
C VAL A 22 10.13 -1.00 -12.45
N GLU A 23 10.73 -0.55 -11.35
CA GLU A 23 11.92 0.29 -11.39
C GLU A 23 13.19 -0.56 -11.49
N SER A 24 13.27 -1.62 -10.69
CA SER A 24 14.36 -2.58 -10.72
C SER A 24 13.91 -3.99 -10.32
N VAL A 25 14.68 -4.98 -10.73
CA VAL A 25 14.54 -6.37 -10.30
C VAL A 25 15.91 -6.85 -9.83
N THR A 26 15.97 -7.34 -8.60
CA THR A 26 17.18 -7.91 -8.00
C THR A 26 16.92 -9.38 -7.74
N HIS A 27 17.77 -10.24 -8.30
CA HIS A 27 17.76 -11.67 -8.03
C HIS A 27 18.98 -12.01 -7.19
N GLU A 28 18.75 -12.58 -6.01
CA GLU A 28 19.81 -13.02 -5.11
C GLU A 28 19.65 -14.51 -4.86
N TYR A 29 20.75 -15.27 -5.02
CA TYR A 29 20.79 -16.66 -4.61
C TYR A 29 21.39 -16.74 -3.23
N ALA A 30 20.54 -16.94 -2.22
CA ALA A 30 20.95 -17.01 -0.82
C ALA A 30 20.70 -18.41 -0.26
N GLY A 31 21.76 -19.04 0.24
CA GLY A 31 21.73 -20.39 0.82
C GLY A 31 21.40 -21.47 -0.20
N ARG A 32 20.10 -21.78 -0.35
CA ARG A 32 19.58 -22.85 -1.24
C ARG A 32 18.41 -22.40 -2.12
N SER A 33 18.07 -21.12 -2.14
CA SER A 33 16.91 -20.60 -2.86
C SER A 33 17.20 -19.26 -3.53
N TRP A 34 16.33 -18.89 -4.46
CA TRP A 34 16.31 -17.58 -5.08
C TRP A 34 15.36 -16.66 -4.32
N GLU A 35 15.85 -15.48 -3.99
CA GLU A 35 15.06 -14.33 -3.62
C GLU A 35 14.96 -13.39 -4.83
N THR A 36 13.78 -12.85 -5.06
CA THR A 36 13.55 -11.87 -6.13
C THR A 36 12.85 -10.66 -5.54
N GLU A 37 13.59 -9.57 -5.45
CA GLU A 37 13.07 -8.27 -5.04
C GLU A 37 12.69 -7.47 -6.29
N VAL A 38 11.47 -6.95 -6.31
CA VAL A 38 10.95 -6.12 -7.39
C VAL A 38 10.63 -4.75 -6.82
N ALA A 39 11.47 -3.76 -7.11
CA ALA A 39 11.20 -2.38 -6.72
C ALA A 39 10.20 -1.77 -7.70
N LEU A 40 9.13 -1.16 -7.17
CA LEU A 40 8.07 -0.54 -7.95
C LEU A 40 8.08 0.97 -7.73
N ASN A 41 7.86 1.72 -8.81
CA ASN A 41 7.70 3.18 -8.73
C ASN A 41 6.51 3.59 -7.83
N ALA A 42 6.27 4.88 -7.66
CA ALA A 42 5.15 5.37 -6.86
C ALA A 42 3.75 5.13 -7.50
N GLY A 43 3.70 4.57 -8.70
CA GLY A 43 2.50 4.40 -9.51
C GLY A 43 1.90 5.75 -9.94
N ASN A 44 1.00 5.74 -10.93
CA ASN A 44 0.24 6.92 -11.33
C ASN A 44 -0.81 7.25 -10.24
N LYS A 45 -0.40 7.92 -9.16
CA LYS A 45 -1.24 8.39 -8.03
C LYS A 45 -1.68 7.32 -7.00
N GLY A 46 -1.16 6.09 -7.08
CA GLY A 46 -1.55 4.99 -6.18
C GLY A 46 -1.07 5.18 -4.73
N LYS A 47 0.24 5.32 -4.50
CA LYS A 47 0.77 5.37 -3.11
C LYS A 47 0.41 6.65 -2.35
N ALA A 48 0.28 7.78 -3.04
CA ALA A 48 0.07 9.10 -2.41
C ALA A 48 -1.28 9.25 -1.68
N LYS A 49 -2.26 8.39 -1.98
CA LYS A 49 -3.58 8.42 -1.32
C LYS A 49 -3.81 7.22 -0.41
N ALA A 50 -2.91 6.23 -0.42
CA ALA A 50 -3.02 5.03 0.38
C ALA A 50 -3.01 5.35 1.88
N GLY A 51 -4.12 5.02 2.56
CA GLY A 51 -4.25 5.25 4.01
C GLY A 51 -4.64 6.67 4.42
N HIS A 52 -4.81 7.61 3.47
CA HIS A 52 -5.25 8.98 3.74
C HIS A 52 -6.78 9.16 3.70
N GLY A 53 -7.52 8.13 4.13
CA GLY A 53 -8.97 8.22 4.32
C GLY A 53 -9.33 9.16 5.47
N LYS A 54 -10.43 9.92 5.33
CA LYS A 54 -10.98 10.70 6.44
C LYS A 54 -11.27 9.75 7.62
N LYS A 55 -10.63 9.98 8.77
CA LYS A 55 -10.96 9.25 10.00
C LYS A 55 -12.44 9.48 10.28
N GLN A 56 -13.23 8.41 10.36
CA GLN A 56 -14.62 8.55 10.78
C GLN A 56 -14.64 9.13 12.18
N ALA A 57 -15.43 10.20 12.37
CA ALA A 57 -15.65 10.77 13.69
C ALA A 57 -16.23 9.68 14.59
N LYS A 58 -15.52 9.33 15.66
CA LYS A 58 -16.08 8.44 16.69
C LYS A 58 -17.30 9.13 17.29
N LYS A 59 -18.49 8.54 17.11
CA LYS A 59 -19.67 8.93 17.90
C LYS A 59 -19.43 8.49 19.33
N ILE A 60 -19.13 9.44 20.20
CA ILE A 60 -19.09 9.26 21.65
C ILE A 60 -20.48 9.59 22.19
N ASN A 61 -21.19 8.59 22.71
CA ASN A 61 -22.40 8.81 23.49
C ASN A 61 -21.96 9.20 24.90
N LEU A 62 -21.84 10.51 25.15
CA LEU A 62 -21.58 11.03 26.49
C LEU A 62 -22.86 10.90 27.32
N VAL A 63 -22.90 9.92 28.22
CA VAL A 63 -23.94 9.83 29.24
C VAL A 63 -23.50 10.71 30.41
N ILE A 64 -24.20 11.83 30.63
CA ILE A 64 -24.03 12.66 31.82
C ILE A 64 -25.09 12.20 32.84
N PRO A 65 -24.72 11.52 33.94
CA PRO A 65 -25.66 11.25 35.01
C PRO A 65 -26.06 12.57 35.68
N SER A 66 -27.36 12.82 35.75
CA SER A 66 -27.92 13.91 36.55
C SER A 66 -27.81 13.52 38.02
N THR A 67 -27.08 14.30 38.82
CA THR A 67 -27.15 14.20 40.28
C THR A 67 -27.90 15.41 40.83
N GLU A 68 -29.01 15.09 41.48
CA GLU A 68 -29.83 15.92 42.39
C GLU A 68 -29.03 16.44 43.58
#